data_AF-A0A2J7QN08-F1
#
_entry.id   AF-A0A2J7QN08-F1
#
_cell.length_a   1.000
_cell.length_b   1.000
_cell.length_c   1.000
_cell.angle_alpha   90.00
_cell.angle_beta   90.00
_cell.angle_gamma   90.00
#
_symmetry.space_group_name_H-M   'P 1'
#
loop_
_entity.id
_entity.type
_entity.pdbx_description
1 polymer ?
#
loop_
_entity_poly.entity_id
_entity_poly.type
_entity_poly.pdbx_seq_one_letter_code
_entity_poly.pdbx_strand_id
1 'polypeptide(L)'
;MARLHMGRSMIALFIVAFFAVFVAFWTGVAGCWRRSPGNITCTAILMLLACLLSAGGMGLWHGVEYYEKEKVVGEEFYQQWNNVLKEETVMTYDWSFFLAWISVGFSLISSTLFFCAAACLHSEREAEKAKNVQYIMPVYPQKQQYAYATTGYPAPAAYPGPYYHGSQYGPYNY
;
A
#
# COMPACT_ATOMS: atom_id res chain seq x y z
N MET A 1 -13.80 -34.91 -3.69
CA MET A 1 -14.10 -33.62 -4.39
C MET A 1 -13.44 -32.41 -3.75
N ALA A 2 -13.62 -32.12 -2.46
CA ALA A 2 -13.07 -30.89 -1.82
C ALA A 2 -11.55 -30.71 -2.00
N ARG A 3 -10.75 -31.78 -1.82
CA ARG A 3 -9.29 -31.79 -2.01
C ARG A 3 -8.85 -31.26 -3.39
N LEU A 4 -9.52 -31.72 -4.44
CA LEU A 4 -9.22 -31.33 -5.82
C LEU A 4 -9.51 -29.86 -6.07
N HIS A 5 -10.61 -29.33 -5.52
CA HIS A 5 -10.93 -27.90 -5.60
C HIS A 5 -9.92 -27.06 -4.82
N MET A 6 -9.52 -27.47 -3.61
CA MET A 6 -8.50 -26.76 -2.83
C MET A 6 -7.16 -26.71 -3.55
N GLY A 7 -6.71 -27.83 -4.15
CA GLY A 7 -5.47 -27.88 -4.94
C GLY A 7 -5.50 -26.98 -6.18
N ARG A 8 -6.64 -26.92 -6.90
CA ARG A 8 -6.80 -26.01 -8.04
C ARG A 8 -6.85 -24.54 -7.61
N SER A 9 -7.56 -24.25 -6.52
CA SER A 9 -7.64 -22.89 -5.97
C SER A 9 -6.28 -22.38 -5.47
N MET A 10 -5.46 -23.23 -4.86
CA MET A 10 -4.08 -22.90 -4.48
C MET A 10 -3.28 -22.37 -5.68
N ILE A 11 -3.29 -23.10 -6.80
CA ILE A 11 -2.57 -22.69 -8.02
C ILE A 11 -3.10 -21.35 -8.53
N ALA A 12 -4.43 -21.18 -8.56
CA ALA A 12 -5.06 -19.94 -8.98
C ALA A 12 -4.65 -18.75 -8.10
N LEU A 13 -4.59 -18.92 -6.77
CA LEU A 13 -4.16 -17.88 -5.84
C LEU A 13 -2.71 -17.45 -6.10
N PHE A 14 -1.80 -18.39 -6.37
CA PHE A 14 -0.41 -18.04 -6.72
C PHE A 14 -0.30 -17.29 -8.04
N ILE A 15 -1.07 -17.67 -9.07
CA ILE A 15 -1.09 -16.95 -10.35
C ILE A 15 -1.55 -15.50 -10.14
N VAL A 16 -2.64 -15.29 -9.39
CA VAL A 16 -3.14 -13.95 -9.09
C VAL A 16 -2.15 -13.16 -8.24
N ALA A 17 -1.48 -13.80 -7.28
CA ALA A 17 -0.43 -13.17 -6.48
C ALA A 17 0.75 -12.71 -7.34
N PHE A 18 1.25 -13.54 -8.26
CA PHE A 18 2.33 -13.16 -9.18
C PHE A 18 1.92 -11.99 -10.09
N PHE A 19 0.68 -12.00 -10.58
CA PHE A 19 0.17 -10.88 -11.36
C PHE A 19 0.11 -9.59 -10.53
N ALA A 20 -0.35 -9.65 -9.28
CA ALA A 20 -0.38 -8.51 -8.38
C ALA A 20 1.03 -7.97 -8.10
N VAL A 21 2.03 -8.85 -7.89
CA VAL A 21 3.45 -8.45 -7.73
C VAL A 21 3.98 -7.78 -9.00
N PHE A 22 3.66 -8.32 -10.18
CA PHE A 22 4.07 -7.73 -11.45
C PHE A 22 3.50 -6.32 -11.62
N VAL A 23 2.22 -6.10 -11.31
CA VAL A 23 1.61 -4.76 -11.33
C VAL A 23 2.25 -3.86 -10.27
N ALA A 24 2.45 -4.36 -9.05
CA ALA A 24 3.07 -3.63 -7.95
C ALA A 24 4.48 -3.13 -8.30
N PHE A 25 5.25 -3.91 -9.04
CA PHE A 25 6.57 -3.52 -9.52
C PHE A 25 6.51 -2.24 -10.38
N TRP A 26 5.62 -2.23 -11.38
CA TRP A 26 5.47 -1.07 -12.26
C TRP A 26 4.89 0.14 -11.55
N THR A 27 3.89 -0.04 -10.67
CA THR A 27 3.33 1.05 -9.88
C THR A 27 4.35 1.61 -8.90
N GLY A 28 5.23 0.76 -8.35
CA GLY A 28 6.31 1.15 -7.44
C GLY A 28 7.35 1.99 -8.14
N VAL A 29 7.84 1.55 -9.30
CA VAL A 29 8.80 2.31 -10.13
C VAL A 29 8.22 3.67 -10.52
N ALA A 30 6.98 3.71 -11.00
CA ALA A 30 6.31 4.96 -11.35
C ALA A 30 6.06 5.87 -10.13
N GLY A 31 5.79 5.29 -8.96
CA GLY A 31 5.59 6.01 -7.72
C GLY A 31 6.86 6.66 -7.20
N CYS A 32 7.98 5.94 -7.24
CA CYS A 32 9.29 6.47 -6.87
C CYS A 32 9.75 7.57 -7.83
N TRP A 33 9.58 7.38 -9.15
CA TRP A 33 9.99 8.36 -10.16
C TRP A 33 9.26 9.70 -10.02
N ARG A 34 7.93 9.67 -9.85
CA ARG A 34 7.11 10.88 -9.76
C ARG A 34 6.95 11.39 -8.32
N ARG A 35 7.59 10.75 -7.34
CA ARG A 35 7.38 10.97 -5.89
C ARG A 35 5.90 11.11 -5.54
N SER A 36 5.05 10.27 -6.12
CA SER A 36 3.60 10.36 -5.97
C SER A 36 3.15 9.54 -4.77
N PRO A 37 2.60 10.15 -3.69
CA PRO A 37 2.16 9.40 -2.51
C PRO A 37 1.06 8.39 -2.87
N GLY A 38 0.20 8.69 -3.85
CA GLY A 38 -0.88 7.80 -4.29
C GLY A 38 -0.39 6.53 -5.01
N ASN A 39 0.71 6.63 -5.77
CA ASN A 39 1.27 5.46 -6.46
C ASN A 39 2.03 4.56 -5.47
N ILE A 40 2.68 5.15 -4.47
CA ILE A 40 3.35 4.40 -3.40
C ILE A 40 2.33 3.68 -2.52
N THR A 41 1.21 4.33 -2.14
CA THR A 41 0.13 3.65 -1.39
C THR A 41 -0.50 2.53 -2.21
N CYS A 42 -0.75 2.73 -3.51
CA CYS A 42 -1.25 1.69 -4.40
C CYS A 42 -0.31 0.47 -4.42
N THR A 43 1.00 0.72 -4.51
CA THR A 43 2.02 -0.35 -4.48
C THR A 43 2.01 -1.11 -3.15
N ALA A 44 1.88 -0.41 -2.02
CA ALA A 44 1.77 -1.04 -0.70
C ALA A 44 0.55 -1.97 -0.61
N ILE A 45 -0.62 -1.51 -1.09
CA ILE A 45 -1.85 -2.29 -1.10
C ILE A 45 -1.73 -3.51 -2.00
N LEU A 46 -1.15 -3.37 -3.20
CA LEU A 46 -0.94 -4.49 -4.12
C LEU A 46 0.03 -5.53 -3.55
N MET A 47 1.11 -5.10 -2.88
CA MET A 47 2.03 -6.01 -2.19
C MET A 47 1.36 -6.72 -1.01
N LEU A 48 0.51 -6.03 -0.24
CA LEU A 48 -0.27 -6.65 0.82
C LEU A 48 -1.25 -7.69 0.27
N LEU A 49 -1.95 -7.36 -0.82
CA LEU A 49 -2.85 -8.29 -1.50
C LEU A 49 -2.10 -9.53 -1.99
N ALA A 50 -0.94 -9.36 -2.64
CA ALA A 50 -0.09 -10.45 -3.06
C ALA A 50 0.38 -11.34 -1.89
N CYS A 51 0.71 -10.72 -0.75
CA CYS A 51 1.06 -11.42 0.48
C CYS A 51 -0.11 -12.27 0.98
N LEU A 52 -1.32 -11.70 1.06
CA LEU A 52 -2.51 -12.41 1.53
C LEU A 52 -2.92 -13.56 0.60
N LEU A 53 -2.82 -13.36 -0.72
CA LEU A 53 -3.09 -14.40 -1.71
C LEU A 53 -2.07 -15.53 -1.63
N SER A 54 -0.78 -15.21 -1.49
CA SER A 54 0.29 -16.21 -1.34
C SER A 54 0.15 -16.99 -0.02
N ALA A 55 -0.14 -16.29 1.09
CA ALA A 55 -0.41 -16.92 2.38
C ALA A 55 -1.66 -17.82 2.33
N GLY A 56 -2.72 -17.37 1.66
CA GLY A 56 -3.92 -18.16 1.40
C GLY A 56 -3.62 -19.40 0.53
N GLY A 57 -2.79 -19.26 -0.49
CA GLY A 57 -2.28 -20.36 -1.31
C GLY A 57 -1.58 -21.42 -0.48
N MET A 58 -0.64 -21.01 0.39
CA MET A 58 0.04 -21.91 1.33
C MET A 58 -0.92 -22.53 2.35
N GLY A 59 -1.92 -21.77 2.82
CA GLY A 59 -2.97 -22.31 3.69
C GLY A 59 -3.79 -23.41 3.02
N LEU A 60 -4.16 -23.23 1.75
CA LEU A 60 -4.84 -24.26 0.96
C LEU A 60 -3.93 -25.47 0.69
N TRP A 61 -2.63 -25.25 0.48
CA TRP A 61 -1.66 -26.33 0.31
C TRP A 61 -1.61 -27.25 1.55
N HIS A 62 -1.48 -26.66 2.74
CA HIS A 62 -1.56 -27.40 4.00
C HIS A 62 -2.94 -28.04 4.20
N GLY A 63 -4.01 -27.39 3.73
CA GLY A 63 -5.35 -27.98 3.71
C GLY A 63 -5.43 -29.23 2.84
N VAL A 64 -4.81 -29.25 1.66
CA VAL A 64 -4.75 -30.44 0.80
C VAL A 64 -3.99 -31.57 1.49
N GLU A 65 -2.82 -31.26 2.07
CA GLU A 65 -2.01 -32.22 2.80
C GLU A 65 -2.78 -32.86 3.97
N TYR A 66 -3.45 -32.04 4.79
CA TYR A 66 -4.28 -32.52 5.89
C TYR A 66 -5.44 -33.38 5.41
N TYR A 67 -6.06 -33.03 4.28
CA TYR A 67 -7.13 -33.86 3.72
C TYR A 67 -6.59 -35.22 3.26
N GLU A 68 -5.39 -35.27 2.68
CA GLU A 68 -4.77 -36.52 2.23
C GLU A 68 -4.40 -37.46 3.37
N LYS A 69 -3.90 -36.90 4.49
CA LYS A 69 -3.37 -37.70 5.59
C LYS A 69 -4.43 -38.07 6.63
N GLU A 70 -5.33 -37.15 6.98
CA GLU A 70 -6.23 -37.34 8.14
C GLU A 70 -7.72 -37.48 7.79
N LYS A 71 -8.15 -37.07 6.59
CA LYS A 71 -9.59 -36.93 6.29
C LYS A 71 -10.12 -37.84 5.19
N VAL A 72 -9.31 -38.23 4.22
CA VAL A 72 -9.73 -39.14 3.17
C VAL A 72 -9.51 -40.58 3.62
N VAL A 73 -10.59 -41.36 3.58
CA VAL A 73 -10.62 -42.76 4.00
C VAL A 73 -10.64 -43.64 2.74
N GLY A 74 -9.66 -44.52 2.62
CA GLY A 74 -9.52 -45.55 1.57
C GLY A 74 -8.19 -46.28 1.74
N GLU A 75 -8.09 -47.53 1.30
CA GLU A 75 -6.88 -48.37 1.48
C GLU A 75 -5.63 -47.72 0.88
N GLU A 76 -5.80 -46.85 -0.12
CA GLU A 76 -4.73 -46.09 -0.78
C GLU A 76 -4.23 -44.88 0.03
N PHE A 77 -4.95 -44.45 1.07
CA PHE A 77 -4.65 -43.24 1.82
C PHE A 77 -3.98 -43.52 3.16
N TYR A 78 -3.08 -42.62 3.54
CA TYR A 78 -2.19 -42.74 4.70
C TYR A 78 -2.93 -43.17 5.98
N GLN A 79 -4.14 -42.66 6.22
CA GLN A 79 -4.93 -42.98 7.40
C GLN A 79 -5.18 -44.50 7.57
N GLN A 80 -5.46 -45.23 6.48
CA GLN A 80 -5.79 -46.65 6.50
C GLN A 80 -4.60 -47.58 6.20
N TRP A 81 -3.41 -47.04 5.96
CA TRP A 81 -2.21 -47.85 5.77
C TRP A 81 -1.89 -48.68 7.01
N ASN A 82 -1.31 -49.87 6.78
CA ASN A 82 -0.70 -50.69 7.81
C ASN A 82 0.41 -49.89 8.52
N ASN A 83 0.57 -50.12 9.82
CA ASN A 83 1.60 -49.53 10.67
C ASN A 83 3.01 -49.68 10.08
N VAL A 84 3.32 -50.82 9.44
CA VAL A 84 4.62 -51.01 8.76
C VAL A 84 4.86 -49.95 7.68
N LEU A 85 3.85 -49.63 6.86
CA LEU A 85 3.99 -48.59 5.83
C LEU A 85 4.11 -47.19 6.46
N LYS A 86 3.40 -46.94 7.55
CA LYS A 86 3.47 -45.64 8.23
C LYS A 86 4.84 -45.40 8.87
N GLU A 87 5.42 -46.44 9.46
CA GLU A 87 6.73 -46.37 10.13
C GLU A 87 7.89 -46.24 9.14
N GLU A 88 7.78 -46.84 7.95
CA GLU A 88 8.82 -46.80 6.92
C GLU A 88 8.68 -45.61 5.94
N THR A 89 7.56 -44.88 5.96
CA THR A 89 7.35 -43.73 5.06
C THR A 89 7.87 -42.43 5.69
N VAL A 90 8.82 -41.77 5.02
CA VAL A 90 9.29 -40.44 5.41
C VAL A 90 8.78 -39.40 4.41
N MET A 91 8.11 -38.36 4.92
CA MET A 91 7.73 -37.20 4.13
C MET A 91 8.67 -36.04 4.41
N THR A 92 9.36 -35.57 3.36
CA THR A 92 10.24 -34.42 3.41
C THR A 92 9.67 -33.30 2.55
N TYR A 93 9.98 -32.05 2.93
CA TYR A 93 9.62 -30.88 2.14
C TYR A 93 10.81 -30.44 1.29
N ASP A 94 10.55 -30.19 0.01
CA ASP A 94 11.55 -29.67 -0.90
C ASP A 94 11.78 -28.16 -0.73
N TRP A 95 12.83 -27.67 -1.37
CA TRP A 95 13.27 -26.28 -1.27
C TRP A 95 12.21 -25.24 -1.64
N SER A 96 11.31 -25.59 -2.57
CA SER A 96 10.20 -24.73 -3.00
C SER A 96 9.24 -24.37 -1.85
N PHE A 97 9.05 -25.26 -0.87
CA PHE A 97 8.23 -24.99 0.31
C PHE A 97 8.81 -23.85 1.15
N PHE A 98 10.12 -23.90 1.43
CA PHE A 98 10.80 -22.86 2.19
C PHE A 98 10.82 -21.54 1.42
N LEU A 99 11.08 -21.58 0.12
CA LEU A 99 11.04 -20.39 -0.74
C LEU A 99 9.66 -19.73 -0.76
N ALA A 100 8.58 -20.52 -0.77
CA ALA A 100 7.22 -19.99 -0.72
C ALA A 100 6.98 -19.19 0.57
N TRP A 101 7.33 -19.73 1.75
CA TRP A 101 7.18 -19.02 3.02
C TRP A 101 8.09 -17.79 3.14
N ILE A 102 9.33 -17.89 2.65
CA ILE A 102 10.24 -16.74 2.59
C ILE A 102 9.61 -15.63 1.73
N SER A 103 9.03 -15.97 0.57
CA SER A 103 8.37 -14.98 -0.30
C SER A 103 7.20 -14.27 0.38
N VAL A 104 6.39 -14.99 1.18
CA VAL A 104 5.30 -14.40 1.98
C VAL A 104 5.86 -13.41 3.00
N GLY A 105 6.91 -13.80 3.74
CA GLY A 105 7.56 -12.92 4.71
C GLY A 105 8.14 -11.65 4.08
N PHE A 106 8.88 -11.78 2.97
CA PHE A 106 9.44 -10.64 2.25
C PHE A 106 8.37 -9.72 1.66
N SER A 107 7.25 -10.27 1.19
CA SER A 107 6.12 -9.48 0.68
C SER A 107 5.48 -8.63 1.78
N LEU A 108 5.33 -9.18 2.99
CA LEU A 108 4.83 -8.45 4.15
C LEU A 108 5.77 -7.31 4.58
N ILE A 109 7.08 -7.60 4.64
CA ILE A 109 8.10 -6.59 4.95
C ILE A 109 8.05 -5.47 3.92
N SER A 110 8.03 -5.81 2.63
CA SER A 110 7.96 -4.84 1.53
C SER A 110 6.71 -3.96 1.63
N SER A 111 5.54 -4.56 1.84
CA SER A 111 4.28 -3.83 2.05
C SER A 111 4.40 -2.83 3.20
N THR A 112 4.96 -3.25 4.34
CA THR A 112 5.14 -2.41 5.53
C THR A 112 6.04 -1.21 5.25
N LEU A 113 7.17 -1.45 4.58
CA LEU A 113 8.09 -0.38 4.19
C LEU A 113 7.44 0.63 3.22
N PHE A 114 6.66 0.15 2.25
CA PHE A 114 5.94 1.05 1.34
C PHE A 114 4.83 1.85 2.04
N PHE A 115 4.13 1.27 3.03
CA PHE A 115 3.20 2.03 3.86
C PHE A 115 3.89 3.12 4.67
N CYS A 116 5.03 2.81 5.30
CA CYS A 116 5.84 3.81 6.01
C CYS A 116 6.31 4.92 5.05
N ALA A 117 6.82 4.57 3.88
CA ALA A 117 7.25 5.53 2.87
C ALA A 117 6.09 6.43 2.41
N ALA A 118 4.92 5.85 2.16
CA ALA A 118 3.72 6.60 1.82
C ALA A 118 3.29 7.59 2.92
N ALA A 119 3.34 7.18 4.18
CA ALA A 119 3.00 8.03 5.31
C ALA A 119 3.97 9.23 5.42
N CYS A 120 5.27 8.99 5.26
CA CYS A 120 6.28 10.04 5.24
C CYS A 120 6.03 11.03 4.08
N LEU A 121 5.85 10.53 2.85
CA LEU A 121 5.56 11.39 1.69
C LEU A 121 4.27 12.19 1.86
N HIS A 122 3.24 11.61 2.48
CA HIS A 122 2.00 12.32 2.73
C HIS A 122 2.22 13.47 3.72
N SER A 123 2.98 13.23 4.80
CA SER A 123 3.30 14.27 5.78
C SER A 123 4.12 15.42 5.17
N GLU A 124 5.10 15.11 4.32
CA GLU A 124 5.88 16.10 3.58
C GLU A 124 4.98 16.94 2.66
N ARG A 125 4.09 16.29 1.91
CA ARG A 125 3.18 16.97 0.98
C ARG A 125 2.17 17.87 1.69
N GLU A 126 1.65 17.45 2.84
CA GLU A 126 0.78 18.31 3.65
C GLU A 126 1.54 19.51 4.23
N ALA A 127 2.80 19.33 4.66
CA ALA A 127 3.65 20.43 5.09
C ALA A 127 3.97 21.43 3.95
N GLU A 128 4.17 20.93 2.72
CA GLU A 128 4.34 21.78 1.53
C GLU A 128 3.06 22.55 1.19
N LYS A 129 1.89 21.89 1.23
CA LYS A 129 0.59 22.54 1.01
C LYS A 129 0.36 23.64 2.05
N ALA A 130 0.65 23.39 3.32
CA ALA A 130 0.52 24.35 4.42
C ALA A 130 1.41 25.59 4.21
N LYS A 131 2.64 25.42 3.70
CA LYS A 131 3.51 26.53 3.32
C LYS A 131 3.00 27.29 2.10
N ASN A 132 2.43 26.60 1.10
CA ASN A 132 1.95 27.21 -0.13
C ASN A 132 0.67 28.04 0.07
N VAL A 133 -0.26 27.60 0.94
CA VAL A 133 -1.46 28.42 1.27
C VAL A 133 -1.11 29.76 1.92
N GLN A 134 0.05 29.87 2.58
CA GLN A 134 0.53 31.14 3.11
C GLN A 134 0.93 32.14 1.99
N TYR A 135 1.30 31.65 0.80
CA TYR A 135 1.59 32.45 -0.39
C TYR A 135 0.37 32.72 -1.29
N ILE A 136 -0.76 32.02 -1.08
CA ILE A 136 -2.02 32.22 -1.82
C ILE A 136 -2.98 33.16 -1.08
N MET A 137 -2.61 33.67 0.10
CA MET A 137 -3.37 34.70 0.79
C MET A 137 -3.55 35.90 -0.17
N PRO A 138 -4.78 36.39 -0.41
CA PRO A 138 -5.02 37.41 -1.42
C PRO A 138 -4.25 38.68 -1.06
N VAL A 139 -3.15 38.92 -1.77
CA VAL A 139 -2.35 40.17 -1.73
C VAL A 139 -3.12 41.35 -2.34
N TYR A 140 -4.35 41.14 -2.80
CA TYR A 140 -5.28 42.20 -3.14
C TYR A 140 -6.44 42.23 -2.14
N PRO A 141 -6.74 43.38 -1.52
CA PRO A 141 -8.00 43.53 -0.80
C PRO A 141 -9.12 43.27 -1.80
N GLN A 142 -9.92 42.23 -1.54
CA GLN A 142 -11.13 41.94 -2.28
C GLN A 142 -12.06 43.16 -2.15
N LYS A 143 -12.05 44.04 -3.15
CA LYS A 143 -12.97 45.19 -3.23
C LYS A 143 -14.37 44.70 -3.57
N GLN A 144 -15.03 43.97 -2.66
CA GLN A 144 -16.47 43.70 -2.76
C GLN A 144 -16.98 43.01 -1.50
N GLN A 145 -17.00 43.70 -0.36
CA GLN A 145 -17.89 43.30 0.73
C GLN A 145 -18.13 44.38 1.79
N TYR A 146 -18.61 45.57 1.41
CA TYR A 146 -19.36 46.44 2.33
C TYR A 146 -20.37 47.29 1.54
N ALA A 147 -21.32 46.61 0.90
CA ALA A 147 -22.64 47.20 0.69
C ALA A 147 -23.48 46.74 1.89
N TYR A 148 -23.98 47.70 2.67
CA TYR A 148 -24.87 47.52 3.83
C TYR A 148 -24.24 47.25 5.20
N ALA A 149 -23.74 48.31 5.84
CA ALA A 149 -23.75 48.45 7.31
C ALA A 149 -23.71 49.94 7.69
N THR A 150 -24.81 50.62 7.40
CA THR A 150 -25.13 51.95 7.95
C THR A 150 -25.48 51.79 9.42
N THR A 151 -24.55 51.97 10.37
CA THR A 151 -24.77 52.57 11.71
C THR A 151 -23.52 52.55 12.60
N GLY A 152 -22.89 53.72 12.74
CA GLY A 152 -22.63 54.32 14.07
C GLY A 152 -21.73 53.61 15.09
N TYR A 153 -20.56 53.07 14.73
CA TYR A 153 -19.53 52.72 15.72
C TYR A 153 -18.17 53.35 15.39
N PRO A 154 -17.44 53.93 16.37
CA PRO A 154 -16.18 54.61 16.11
C PRO A 154 -15.06 53.60 15.82
N ALA A 155 -14.24 53.93 14.81
CA ALA A 155 -13.13 53.11 14.33
C ALA A 155 -12.05 52.91 15.42
N PRO A 156 -11.50 51.69 15.59
CA PRO A 156 -10.34 51.48 16.44
C PRO A 156 -9.10 52.15 15.83
N ALA A 157 -8.31 52.81 16.68
CA ALA A 157 -7.12 53.55 16.34
C ALA A 157 -6.10 52.74 15.52
N ALA A 158 -5.59 53.35 14.46
CA ALA A 158 -4.58 52.78 13.58
C ALA A 158 -3.23 52.64 14.32
N TYR A 159 -2.74 51.40 14.40
CA TYR A 159 -1.40 51.07 14.86
C TYR A 159 -0.40 51.32 13.70
N PRO A 160 0.70 52.09 13.87
CA PRO A 160 1.61 52.39 12.77
C PRO A 160 2.57 51.22 12.53
N GLY A 161 2.39 50.50 11.42
CA GLY A 161 3.34 49.52 10.90
C GLY A 161 4.40 50.16 9.99
N PRO A 162 5.60 49.58 9.84
CA PRO A 162 6.78 50.26 9.29
C PRO A 162 6.81 50.27 7.76
N TYR A 163 7.03 51.47 7.21
CA TYR A 163 7.70 51.83 5.95
C TYR A 163 7.73 50.77 4.83
N TYR A 164 6.73 50.83 3.96
CA TYR A 164 6.80 50.29 2.60
C TYR A 164 7.62 51.25 1.72
N HIS A 165 8.87 50.89 1.42
CA HIS A 165 9.65 51.56 0.37
C HIS A 165 9.24 50.96 -0.98
N GLY A 166 8.45 51.72 -1.75
CA GLY A 166 8.16 51.42 -3.14
C GLY A 166 9.21 52.03 -4.07
N SER A 167 9.81 51.22 -4.93
CA SER A 167 10.53 51.62 -6.15
C SER A 167 10.98 50.35 -6.87
N GLN A 168 11.03 50.23 -8.19
CA GLN A 168 10.55 51.00 -9.33
C GLN A 168 10.81 50.03 -10.51
N TYR A 169 9.82 49.83 -11.37
CA TYR A 169 9.94 49.00 -12.58
C TYR A 169 11.22 49.33 -13.37
N GLY A 170 11.98 48.31 -13.77
CA GLY A 170 13.05 48.40 -14.75
C GLY A 170 12.92 47.24 -15.75
N PRO A 171 12.77 47.49 -17.06
CA PRO A 171 12.63 46.43 -18.06
C PRO A 171 13.98 46.15 -18.71
N TYR A 172 14.46 44.92 -18.71
CA TYR A 172 15.42 44.48 -19.73
C TYR A 172 15.18 43.04 -20.16
N ASN A 173 14.88 42.91 -21.46
CA ASN A 173 15.09 41.74 -22.29
C ASN A 173 16.60 41.59 -22.58
N TYR A 174 17.17 40.42 -22.29
CA TYR A 174 17.72 39.46 -23.27
C TYR A 174 18.05 38.15 -22.55
#